data_AF-A0A0V0IBQ8-F1
#
_entry.id   AF-A0A0V0IBQ8-F1
#
_cell.length_a   1.000
_cell.length_b   1.000
_cell.length_c   1.000
_cell.angle_alpha   90.00
_cell.angle_beta   90.00
_cell.angle_gamma   90.00
#
_symmetry.space_group_name_H-M   'P 1'
#
loop_
_entity.id
_entity.type
_entity.pdbx_description
1 polymer ?
#
loop_
_entity_poly.entity_id
_entity_poly.type
_entity_poly.pdbx_seq_one_letter_code
_entity_poly.pdbx_strand_id
1 'polypeptide(L)'
;MELAIARTRQKVTQHTKENRASNQSIPNKAFMVIGINTAFSSRKRRDSLRETWMPKGDKLRKLEKEKGIVIRFVIGHSATQRGVLDRAIDSEEAQYKDFLRLDHIEGYHELSTKTRLYFSKVVSIWDADFYVKVDDDVHLNLGMLAGTLAKYKLKPRVYIGCMKSGPVLSQKGLKYHEPEYLKFGEEGNKYFRHATGQIYAISRDLAAYISMNSGILHRYANEDVSLGSWLIGLEVEHVDERSMCCGTPPDCEWKAKGGNLCVASFDWSCSGVCNSVERMKHVHHSCGEADAAVWNLANPLLDIYP
;
A
#
# COMPACT_ATOMS: atom_id res chain seq x y z
N MET A 1 40.24 -12.79 18.12
CA MET A 1 38.98 -12.16 17.66
C MET A 1 37.88 -13.17 17.34
N GLU A 2 38.19 -14.45 17.08
CA GLU A 2 37.18 -15.48 16.77
C GLU A 2 36.44 -16.08 17.98
N LEU A 3 37.08 -16.15 19.16
CA LEU A 3 36.45 -16.66 20.39
C LEU A 3 35.33 -15.74 20.95
N ALA A 4 35.41 -14.44 20.67
CA ALA A 4 34.37 -13.49 21.05
C ALA A 4 33.11 -13.63 20.18
N ILE A 5 33.26 -13.99 18.90
CA ILE A 5 32.16 -14.15 17.94
C ILE A 5 31.39 -15.45 18.22
N ALA A 6 32.06 -16.51 18.65
CA ALA A 6 31.43 -17.78 19.02
C ALA A 6 30.54 -17.68 20.28
N ARG A 7 30.99 -16.93 21.30
CA ARG A 7 30.19 -16.68 22.52
C ARG A 7 28.96 -15.81 22.27
N THR A 8 29.06 -14.84 21.35
CA THR A 8 27.90 -14.01 20.94
C THR A 8 26.90 -14.84 20.13
N ARG A 9 27.36 -15.76 19.27
CA ARG A 9 26.47 -16.69 18.56
C ARG A 9 25.72 -17.64 19.50
N GLN A 10 26.38 -18.17 20.53
CA GLN A 10 25.72 -19.02 21.54
C GLN A 10 24.72 -18.26 22.42
N LYS A 11 25.04 -17.04 22.86
CA LYS A 11 24.08 -16.19 23.61
C LYS A 11 22.87 -15.79 22.77
N VAL A 12 23.06 -15.50 21.48
CA VAL A 12 21.96 -15.19 20.55
C VAL A 12 21.11 -16.43 20.27
N THR A 13 21.70 -17.63 20.18
CA THR A 13 20.93 -18.88 19.99
C THR A 13 20.21 -19.36 21.25
N GLN A 14 20.72 -19.07 22.45
CA GLN A 14 20.00 -19.36 23.71
C GLN A 14 18.84 -18.38 23.94
N HIS A 15 19.02 -17.07 23.68
CA HIS A 15 17.92 -16.10 23.80
C HIS A 15 16.86 -16.20 22.70
N THR A 16 17.14 -16.87 21.57
CA THR A 16 16.12 -17.12 20.53
C THR A 16 15.36 -18.44 20.71
N LYS A 17 15.82 -19.34 21.59
CA LYS A 17 15.11 -20.61 21.86
C LYS A 17 14.06 -20.52 22.97
N GLU A 18 14.13 -19.54 23.86
CA GLU A 18 13.20 -19.44 25.01
C GLU A 18 11.94 -18.58 24.76
N ASN A 19 11.80 -17.92 23.59
CA ASN A 19 10.62 -17.11 23.26
C ASN A 19 9.82 -17.61 22.03
N ARG A 20 10.06 -18.83 21.53
CA ARG A 20 9.33 -19.42 20.39
C ARG A 20 8.21 -20.37 20.79
N ALA A 21 7.39 -19.93 21.74
CA ALA A 21 6.08 -20.53 22.00
C ALA A 21 5.00 -19.43 22.10
N SER A 22 5.03 -18.44 21.20
CA SER A 22 3.82 -17.69 20.90
C SER A 22 3.01 -18.53 19.92
N ASN A 23 1.79 -18.91 20.28
CA ASN A 23 0.78 -19.47 19.36
C ASN A 23 0.80 -18.69 18.04
N GLN A 24 1.49 -19.20 17.02
CA GLN A 24 1.43 -18.62 15.68
C GLN A 24 0.08 -19.03 15.12
N SER A 25 -0.93 -18.19 15.36
CA SER A 25 -2.19 -18.28 14.63
C SER A 25 -1.84 -18.29 13.14
N ILE A 26 -2.28 -19.32 12.42
CA ILE A 26 -2.10 -19.43 10.98
C ILE A 26 -2.61 -18.12 10.36
N PRO A 27 -1.80 -17.39 9.57
CA PRO A 27 -2.24 -16.15 8.95
C PRO A 27 -3.50 -16.36 8.10
N ASN A 28 -4.41 -15.40 8.14
CA ASN A 28 -5.68 -15.50 7.42
C ASN A 28 -5.43 -15.45 5.91
N LYS A 29 -5.93 -16.44 5.16
CA LYS A 29 -5.82 -16.45 3.69
C LYS A 29 -6.59 -15.28 3.09
N ALA A 30 -5.99 -14.61 2.13
CA ALA A 30 -6.61 -13.53 1.35
C ALA A 30 -6.13 -13.58 -0.10
N PHE A 31 -6.88 -12.96 -1.00
CA PHE A 31 -6.43 -12.71 -2.36
C PHE A 31 -5.58 -11.43 -2.41
N MET A 32 -6.10 -10.34 -1.86
CA MET A 32 -5.34 -9.10 -1.72
C MET A 32 -5.65 -8.37 -0.40
N VAL A 33 -4.63 -7.70 0.14
CA VAL A 33 -4.79 -6.77 1.27
C VAL A 33 -4.43 -5.37 0.83
N ILE A 34 -5.38 -4.45 0.94
CA ILE A 34 -5.26 -3.04 0.59
C ILE A 34 -5.03 -2.22 1.85
N GLY A 35 -3.84 -1.62 1.96
CA GLY A 35 -3.49 -0.65 2.98
C GLY A 35 -3.65 0.78 2.45
N ILE A 36 -4.62 1.50 2.99
CA ILE A 36 -4.83 2.92 2.69
C ILE A 36 -3.99 3.76 3.66
N ASN A 37 -2.87 4.32 3.21
CA ASN A 37 -2.05 5.20 4.03
C ASN A 37 -2.82 6.50 4.33
N THR A 38 -3.05 6.77 5.61
CA THR A 38 -3.80 7.94 6.08
C THR A 38 -3.10 8.65 7.24
N ALA A 39 -3.54 9.84 7.61
CA ALA A 39 -3.00 10.59 8.75
C ALA A 39 -4.10 11.02 9.73
N PHE A 40 -3.70 11.51 10.90
CA PHE A 40 -4.66 12.02 11.91
C PHE A 40 -5.58 13.11 11.36
N SER A 41 -5.05 14.01 10.52
CA SER A 41 -5.80 15.10 9.89
C SER A 41 -6.76 14.64 8.79
N SER A 42 -6.64 13.40 8.30
CA SER A 42 -7.39 12.90 7.14
C SER A 42 -8.76 12.30 7.45
N ARG A 43 -9.36 12.59 8.61
CA ARG A 43 -10.67 12.01 8.99
C ARG A 43 -11.72 12.17 7.89
N LYS A 44 -11.88 13.39 7.36
CA LYS A 44 -12.84 13.69 6.31
C LYS A 44 -12.57 12.94 5.00
N ARG A 45 -11.29 12.67 4.68
CA ARG A 45 -10.92 11.85 3.52
C ARG A 45 -11.33 10.41 3.72
N ARG A 46 -11.05 9.82 4.88
CA ARG A 46 -11.50 8.45 5.20
C ARG A 46 -13.01 8.32 5.09
N ASP A 47 -13.75 9.28 5.61
CA ASP A 47 -15.21 9.31 5.50
C ASP A 47 -15.65 9.42 4.02
N SER A 48 -15.00 10.24 3.19
CA SER A 48 -15.31 10.32 1.75
C SER A 48 -15.03 9.00 1.00
N LEU A 49 -14.00 8.25 1.39
CA LEU A 49 -13.75 6.91 0.84
C LEU A 49 -14.85 5.92 1.23
N ARG A 50 -15.25 5.90 2.52
CA ARG A 50 -16.35 5.05 3.03
C ARG A 50 -17.72 5.40 2.45
N GLU A 51 -17.89 6.64 2.00
CA GLU A 51 -19.09 7.12 1.31
C GLU A 51 -19.06 6.87 -0.20
N THR A 52 -17.94 6.36 -0.74
CA THR A 52 -17.75 6.09 -2.16
C THR A 52 -17.29 4.65 -2.38
N TRP A 53 -16.03 4.43 -2.75
CA TRP A 53 -15.56 3.14 -3.25
C TRP A 53 -15.24 2.12 -2.14
N MET A 54 -15.06 2.54 -0.88
CA MET A 54 -14.71 1.63 0.20
C MET A 54 -15.97 1.11 0.92
N PRO A 55 -16.26 -0.20 0.89
CA PRO A 55 -17.39 -0.76 1.63
C PRO A 55 -17.22 -0.61 3.15
N LYS A 56 -18.33 -0.57 3.88
CA LYS A 56 -18.37 -0.47 5.35
C LYS A 56 -19.23 -1.55 5.99
N GLY A 57 -19.00 -1.82 7.28
CA GLY A 57 -19.83 -2.72 8.07
C GLY A 57 -19.94 -4.13 7.47
N ASP A 58 -21.16 -4.63 7.31
CA ASP A 58 -21.40 -5.97 6.76
C ASP A 58 -20.91 -6.14 5.33
N LYS A 59 -20.94 -5.08 4.50
CA LYS A 59 -20.42 -5.17 3.12
C LYS A 59 -18.91 -5.38 3.11
N LEU A 60 -18.17 -4.72 4.02
CA LEU A 60 -16.73 -4.91 4.16
C LEU A 60 -16.41 -6.34 4.64
N ARG A 61 -17.11 -6.82 5.67
CA ARG A 61 -16.95 -8.20 6.16
C ARG A 61 -17.27 -9.25 5.09
N LYS A 62 -18.32 -9.01 4.31
CA LYS A 62 -18.71 -9.88 3.19
C LYS A 62 -17.62 -9.90 2.12
N LEU A 63 -17.05 -8.74 1.78
CA LEU A 63 -15.97 -8.61 0.81
C LEU A 63 -14.74 -9.42 1.25
N GLU A 64 -14.36 -9.31 2.53
CA GLU A 64 -13.25 -10.07 3.12
C GLU A 64 -13.50 -11.57 3.05
N LYS A 65 -14.68 -12.02 3.48
CA LYS A 65 -15.00 -13.45 3.57
C LYS A 65 -15.20 -14.11 2.21
N GLU A 66 -15.92 -13.46 1.31
CA GLU A 66 -16.36 -14.06 0.04
C GLU A 66 -15.38 -13.83 -1.11
N LYS A 67 -14.59 -12.75 -1.08
CA LYS A 67 -13.65 -12.42 -2.15
C LYS A 67 -12.18 -12.45 -1.71
N GLY A 68 -11.91 -12.60 -0.41
CA GLY A 68 -10.55 -12.52 0.11
C GLY A 68 -9.93 -11.14 -0.06
N ILE A 69 -10.73 -10.08 -0.15
CA ILE A 69 -10.25 -8.70 -0.32
C ILE A 69 -10.36 -8.00 1.03
N VAL A 70 -9.22 -7.68 1.62
CA VAL A 70 -9.12 -6.99 2.91
C VAL A 70 -8.75 -5.53 2.66
N ILE A 71 -9.44 -4.59 3.31
CA ILE A 71 -9.17 -3.15 3.18
C ILE A 71 -9.00 -2.54 4.57
N ARG A 72 -7.85 -1.91 4.83
CA ARG A 72 -7.58 -1.26 6.11
C ARG A 72 -6.95 0.12 5.92
N PHE A 73 -7.40 1.09 6.72
CA PHE A 73 -6.69 2.35 6.91
C PHE A 73 -5.44 2.12 7.75
N VAL A 74 -4.27 2.43 7.19
CA VAL A 74 -2.98 2.22 7.84
C VAL A 74 -2.58 3.50 8.56
N ILE A 75 -2.45 3.40 9.89
CA ILE A 75 -2.11 4.54 10.75
C ILE A 75 -1.22 4.10 11.90
N GLY A 76 -0.23 4.92 12.22
CA GLY A 76 0.58 4.82 13.43
C GLY A 76 -0.11 5.41 14.65
N HIS A 77 0.70 5.88 15.59
CA HIS A 77 0.27 6.57 16.80
C HIS A 77 0.91 7.96 16.88
N SER A 78 0.36 8.80 17.74
CA SER A 78 0.90 10.13 18.00
C SER A 78 2.18 10.02 18.86
N ALA A 79 3.02 11.06 18.83
CA ALA A 79 4.24 11.10 19.67
C ALA A 79 3.92 11.02 21.17
N THR A 80 2.78 11.58 21.57
CA THR A 80 2.25 11.46 22.94
C THR A 80 1.27 10.31 23.00
N GLN A 81 1.76 9.14 23.39
CA GLN A 81 0.97 7.92 23.41
C GLN A 81 -0.35 8.11 24.20
N ARG A 82 -1.48 7.69 23.61
CA ARG A 82 -2.84 7.86 24.16
C ARG A 82 -3.29 9.33 24.28
N GLY A 83 -2.71 10.20 23.45
CA GLY A 83 -3.12 11.60 23.33
C GLY A 83 -4.53 11.79 22.74
N VAL A 84 -4.93 13.05 22.53
CA VAL A 84 -6.23 13.39 21.93
C VAL A 84 -6.37 12.80 20.52
N LEU A 85 -5.29 12.83 19.73
CA LEU A 85 -5.27 12.29 18.37
C LEU A 85 -5.47 10.77 18.38
N ASP A 86 -4.79 10.03 19.26
CA ASP A 86 -4.95 8.58 19.37
C ASP A 86 -6.38 8.20 19.79
N ARG A 87 -6.94 8.89 20.79
CA ARG A 87 -8.33 8.67 21.26
C ARG A 87 -9.38 8.93 20.18
N ALA A 88 -9.15 9.89 19.29
CA ALA A 88 -10.02 10.15 18.16
C ALA A 88 -10.02 8.96 17.18
N ILE A 89 -8.87 8.37 16.91
CA ILE A 89 -8.79 7.15 16.09
C ILE A 89 -9.36 5.94 16.84
N ASP A 90 -9.19 5.83 18.16
CA ASP A 90 -9.80 4.74 18.95
C ASP A 90 -11.33 4.77 18.86
N SER A 91 -11.91 5.98 18.89
CA SER A 91 -13.35 6.18 18.75
C SER A 91 -13.84 5.83 17.34
N GLU A 92 -13.07 6.16 16.31
CA GLU A 92 -13.36 5.77 14.93
C GLU A 92 -13.24 4.26 14.71
N GLU A 93 -12.20 3.63 15.25
CA GLU A 93 -12.00 2.18 15.16
C GLU A 93 -13.13 1.42 15.87
N ALA A 94 -13.61 1.91 17.02
CA ALA A 94 -14.76 1.33 17.70
C ALA A 94 -16.03 1.34 16.81
N GLN A 95 -16.17 2.34 15.95
CA GLN A 95 -17.30 2.50 15.05
C GLN A 95 -17.17 1.67 13.77
N TYR A 96 -16.02 1.72 13.09
CA TYR A 96 -15.87 1.17 11.73
C TYR A 96 -15.07 -0.13 11.65
N LYS A 97 -14.16 -0.38 12.61
CA LYS A 97 -13.31 -1.58 12.68
C LYS A 97 -12.50 -1.82 11.40
N ASP A 98 -11.95 -0.75 10.84
CA ASP A 98 -11.30 -0.74 9.53
C ASP A 98 -9.88 -0.18 9.56
N PHE A 99 -9.25 -0.05 10.73
CA PHE A 99 -7.84 0.33 10.83
C PHE A 99 -6.87 -0.85 10.93
N LEU A 100 -5.66 -0.62 10.43
CA LEU A 100 -4.45 -1.37 10.76
C LEU A 100 -3.51 -0.42 11.50
N ARG A 101 -3.33 -0.67 12.80
CA ARG A 101 -2.43 0.12 13.66
C ARG A 101 -0.98 -0.34 13.53
N LEU A 102 -0.08 0.60 13.34
CA LEU A 102 1.37 0.39 13.32
C LEU A 102 2.01 0.92 14.60
N ASP A 103 3.06 0.25 15.06
CA ASP A 103 3.98 0.78 16.07
C ASP A 103 4.94 1.76 15.38
N HIS A 104 4.44 2.96 15.15
CA HIS A 104 5.05 3.98 14.31
C HIS A 104 4.56 5.35 14.75
N ILE A 105 5.47 6.28 15.03
CA ILE A 105 5.10 7.68 15.28
C ILE A 105 4.79 8.32 13.93
N GLU A 106 3.55 8.78 13.75
CA GLU A 106 3.15 9.50 12.53
C GLU A 106 3.93 10.81 12.38
N GLY A 107 4.44 11.04 11.17
CA GLY A 107 5.19 12.24 10.83
C GLY A 107 5.24 12.44 9.31
N TYR A 108 5.39 13.69 8.89
CA TYR A 108 5.40 14.04 7.47
C TYR A 108 6.57 13.37 6.70
N HIS A 109 7.75 13.28 7.32
CA HIS A 109 8.95 12.66 6.72
C HIS A 109 9.06 11.15 6.98
N GLU A 110 8.01 10.54 7.55
CA GLU A 110 8.05 9.16 8.03
C GLU A 110 7.33 8.16 7.11
N LEU A 111 6.83 8.61 5.95
CA LEU A 111 6.07 7.77 5.02
C LEU A 111 6.83 6.52 4.56
N SER A 112 8.12 6.65 4.21
CA SER A 112 8.96 5.51 3.83
C SER A 112 9.09 4.49 4.97
N THR A 113 9.17 4.96 6.22
CA THR A 113 9.17 4.11 7.41
C THR A 113 7.83 3.41 7.57
N LYS A 114 6.73 4.16 7.45
CA LYS A 114 5.37 3.67 7.55
C LYS A 114 5.07 2.57 6.55
N THR A 115 5.43 2.75 5.28
CA THR A 115 5.24 1.74 4.23
C THR A 115 6.02 0.47 4.50
N ARG A 116 7.28 0.59 4.92
CA ARG A 116 8.09 -0.58 5.31
C ARG A 116 7.45 -1.36 6.47
N LEU A 117 6.95 -0.65 7.49
CA LEU A 117 6.27 -1.24 8.64
C LEU A 117 4.91 -1.82 8.27
N TYR A 118 4.18 -1.19 7.36
CA TYR A 118 2.93 -1.71 6.80
C TYR A 118 3.15 -3.09 6.18
N PHE A 119 4.10 -3.22 5.24
CA PHE A 119 4.40 -4.51 4.61
C PHE A 119 4.91 -5.53 5.64
N SER A 120 5.72 -5.11 6.61
CA SER A 120 6.20 -6.02 7.67
C SER A 120 5.06 -6.55 8.55
N LYS A 121 4.08 -5.70 8.87
CA LYS A 121 2.95 -6.04 9.74
C LYS A 121 1.87 -6.83 9.01
N VAL A 122 1.52 -6.44 7.78
CA VAL A 122 0.39 -7.02 7.06
C VAL A 122 0.64 -8.50 6.70
N VAL A 123 1.87 -8.86 6.34
CA VAL A 123 2.24 -10.27 6.04
C VAL A 123 2.24 -11.17 7.28
N SER A 124 2.29 -10.60 8.49
CA SER A 124 2.20 -11.38 9.73
C SER A 124 0.76 -11.68 10.13
N ILE A 125 -0.22 -11.04 9.49
CA ILE A 125 -1.65 -11.14 9.82
C ILE A 125 -2.39 -11.91 8.73
N TRP A 126 -2.10 -11.59 7.47
CA TRP A 126 -2.71 -12.21 6.31
C TRP A 126 -1.66 -12.90 5.45
N ASP A 127 -2.01 -14.06 4.92
CA ASP A 127 -1.26 -14.72 3.84
C ASP A 127 -2.02 -14.47 2.53
N ALA A 128 -1.66 -13.38 1.87
CA ALA A 128 -2.30 -12.89 0.66
C ALA A 128 -1.45 -13.11 -0.60
N ASP A 129 -2.08 -13.24 -1.77
CA ASP A 129 -1.37 -13.29 -3.06
C ASP A 129 -0.75 -11.92 -3.40
N PHE A 130 -1.47 -10.83 -3.09
CA PHE A 130 -1.01 -9.45 -3.29
C PHE A 130 -1.19 -8.57 -2.05
N TYR A 131 -0.29 -7.62 -1.89
CA TYR A 131 -0.38 -6.54 -0.92
C TYR A 131 -0.32 -5.21 -1.65
N VAL A 132 -1.29 -4.35 -1.40
CA VAL A 132 -1.54 -3.11 -2.13
C VAL A 132 -1.38 -1.94 -1.18
N LYS A 133 -0.61 -0.93 -1.57
CA LYS A 133 -0.61 0.36 -0.90
C LYS A 133 -1.39 1.35 -1.75
N VAL A 134 -2.22 2.17 -1.12
CA VAL A 134 -2.96 3.27 -1.76
C VAL A 134 -2.99 4.49 -0.85
N ASP A 135 -3.00 5.69 -1.43
CA ASP A 135 -3.17 6.94 -0.66
C ASP A 135 -4.65 7.24 -0.37
N ASP A 136 -4.92 7.97 0.72
CA ASP A 136 -6.28 8.30 1.17
C ASP A 136 -7.03 9.36 0.34
N ASP A 137 -6.41 9.83 -0.74
CA ASP A 137 -6.99 10.73 -1.73
C ASP A 137 -7.01 10.14 -3.14
N VAL A 138 -7.02 8.81 -3.29
CA VAL A 138 -7.14 8.13 -4.60
C VAL A 138 -8.53 7.53 -4.79
N HIS A 139 -9.11 7.68 -5.99
CA HIS A 139 -10.30 6.94 -6.39
C HIS A 139 -9.89 5.56 -6.92
N LEU A 140 -10.59 4.51 -6.46
CA LEU A 140 -10.27 3.12 -6.79
C LEU A 140 -11.52 2.36 -7.28
N ASN A 141 -11.36 1.59 -8.34
CA ASN A 141 -12.35 0.60 -8.80
C ASN A 141 -11.88 -0.80 -8.36
N LEU A 142 -12.54 -1.36 -7.34
CA LEU A 142 -12.10 -2.57 -6.65
C LEU A 142 -12.15 -3.82 -7.54
N GLY A 143 -13.19 -3.96 -8.35
CA GLY A 143 -13.36 -5.03 -9.33
C GLY A 143 -12.29 -4.93 -10.42
N MET A 144 -12.03 -3.74 -10.94
CA MET A 144 -10.94 -3.52 -11.91
C MET A 144 -9.57 -3.86 -11.31
N LEU A 145 -9.28 -3.43 -10.07
CA LEU A 145 -8.04 -3.79 -9.38
C LEU A 145 -7.92 -5.31 -9.22
N ALA A 146 -8.97 -5.96 -8.69
CA ALA A 146 -8.98 -7.40 -8.45
C ALA A 146 -8.80 -8.20 -9.74
N GLY A 147 -9.53 -7.84 -10.80
CA GLY A 147 -9.41 -8.48 -12.12
C GLY A 147 -8.04 -8.26 -12.76
N THR A 148 -7.40 -7.11 -12.52
CA THR A 148 -6.04 -6.84 -13.00
C THR A 148 -5.03 -7.73 -12.27
N LEU A 149 -5.06 -7.77 -10.94
CA LEU A 149 -4.12 -8.58 -10.13
C LEU A 149 -4.32 -10.09 -10.33
N ALA A 150 -5.54 -10.54 -10.60
CA ALA A 150 -5.84 -11.95 -10.85
C ALA A 150 -5.04 -12.53 -12.02
N LYS A 151 -4.75 -11.71 -13.05
CA LYS A 151 -3.92 -12.10 -14.22
C LYS A 151 -2.48 -12.47 -13.82
N TYR A 152 -2.02 -11.99 -12.67
CA TYR A 152 -0.66 -12.17 -12.16
C TYR A 152 -0.58 -13.11 -10.95
N LYS A 153 -1.71 -13.69 -10.51
CA LYS A 153 -1.79 -14.52 -9.29
C LYS A 153 -0.78 -15.68 -9.27
N LEU A 154 -0.53 -16.31 -10.43
CA LEU A 154 0.40 -17.44 -10.54
C LEU A 154 1.85 -17.03 -10.82
N LYS A 155 2.12 -15.72 -10.99
CA LYS A 155 3.46 -15.23 -11.27
C LYS A 155 4.19 -14.88 -9.96
N PRO A 156 5.42 -15.36 -9.77
CA PRO A 156 6.24 -14.92 -8.65
C PRO A 156 6.78 -13.50 -8.90
N ARG A 157 7.11 -12.79 -7.82
CA ARG A 157 7.88 -11.53 -7.82
C ARG A 157 7.33 -10.47 -8.78
N VAL A 158 6.05 -10.15 -8.64
CA VAL A 158 5.36 -9.12 -9.42
C VAL A 158 5.32 -7.81 -8.63
N TYR A 159 5.82 -6.75 -9.24
CA TYR A 159 5.65 -5.38 -8.80
C TYR A 159 4.86 -4.63 -9.86
N ILE A 160 3.62 -4.25 -9.53
CA ILE A 160 2.66 -3.69 -10.47
C ILE A 160 2.18 -2.31 -10.01
N GLY A 161 2.13 -1.39 -10.97
CA GLY A 161 1.62 -0.04 -10.78
C GLY A 161 1.89 0.79 -12.03
N CYS A 162 1.61 2.09 -11.96
CA CYS A 162 1.96 2.98 -13.07
C CYS A 162 3.45 3.34 -12.99
N MET A 163 4.24 2.72 -13.87
CA MET A 163 5.69 2.80 -13.81
C MET A 163 6.19 4.13 -14.39
N LYS A 164 7.08 4.78 -13.65
CA LYS A 164 7.69 6.07 -14.01
C LYS A 164 9.20 6.06 -13.77
N SER A 165 9.86 7.01 -14.41
CA SER A 165 11.20 7.48 -14.08
C SER A 165 11.17 9.00 -14.19
N GLY A 166 11.75 9.70 -13.22
CA GLY A 166 11.74 11.15 -13.13
C GLY A 166 13.06 11.69 -12.62
N PRO A 167 13.31 13.00 -12.76
CA PRO A 167 14.54 13.61 -12.26
C PRO A 167 14.67 13.39 -10.76
N VAL A 168 15.90 13.11 -10.31
CA VAL A 168 16.22 13.10 -8.88
C VAL A 168 16.08 14.51 -8.34
N LEU A 169 15.36 14.67 -7.23
CA LEU A 169 15.08 15.98 -6.65
C LEU A 169 16.26 16.45 -5.77
N SER A 170 17.36 16.86 -6.39
CA SER A 170 18.60 17.28 -5.72
C SER A 170 18.57 18.71 -5.16
N GLN A 171 17.60 19.54 -5.57
CA GLN A 171 17.53 20.95 -5.16
C GLN A 171 16.95 21.11 -3.76
N LYS A 172 17.71 21.79 -2.88
CA LYS A 172 17.24 22.15 -1.54
C LYS A 172 16.00 23.05 -1.60
N GLY A 173 15.08 22.85 -0.66
CA GLY A 173 13.83 23.63 -0.57
C GLY A 173 12.65 23.03 -1.35
N LEU A 174 12.89 22.02 -2.20
CA LEU A 174 11.80 21.23 -2.77
C LEU A 174 11.20 20.31 -1.69
N LYS A 175 9.87 20.13 -1.75
CA LYS A 175 9.07 19.31 -0.83
C LYS A 175 9.64 17.91 -0.58
N TYR A 176 10.24 17.33 -1.62
CA TYR A 176 10.79 15.98 -1.64
C TYR A 176 12.27 15.96 -2.02
N HIS A 177 13.01 17.00 -1.61
CA HIS A 177 14.46 17.04 -1.77
C HIS A 177 15.10 15.77 -1.21
N GLU A 178 15.89 15.09 -2.04
CA GLU A 178 16.60 13.87 -1.70
C GLU A 178 18.02 14.23 -1.21
N PRO A 179 18.29 14.23 0.10
CA PRO A 179 19.61 14.61 0.61
C PRO A 179 20.73 13.69 0.14
N GLU A 180 20.42 12.44 -0.20
CA GLU A 180 21.37 11.44 -0.67
C GLU A 180 21.29 11.27 -2.20
N TYR A 181 20.95 12.33 -2.94
CA TYR A 181 20.74 12.30 -4.39
C TYR A 181 21.94 11.74 -5.17
N LEU A 182 23.16 11.89 -4.65
CA LEU A 182 24.39 11.36 -5.24
C LEU A 182 24.42 9.81 -5.31
N LYS A 183 23.59 9.11 -4.52
CA LYS A 183 23.44 7.64 -4.64
C LYS A 183 22.78 7.22 -5.96
N PHE A 184 22.11 8.15 -6.63
CA PHE A 184 21.48 7.94 -7.93
C PHE A 184 22.41 8.37 -9.08
N GLY A 185 23.67 8.67 -8.77
CA GLY A 185 24.72 9.12 -9.68
C GLY A 185 24.91 10.63 -9.66
N GLU A 186 25.09 11.25 -10.82
CA GLU A 186 25.42 12.68 -10.95
C GLU A 186 24.18 13.58 -10.99
N GLU A 187 24.40 14.89 -10.86
CA GLU A 187 23.33 15.87 -10.99
C GLU A 187 22.66 15.79 -12.37
N GLY A 188 21.32 15.80 -12.40
CA GLY A 188 20.53 15.60 -13.62
C GLY A 188 20.13 14.15 -13.87
N ASN A 189 20.63 13.19 -13.08
CA ASN A 189 20.18 11.80 -13.18
C ASN A 189 18.71 11.63 -12.83
N LYS A 190 18.15 10.51 -13.29
CA LYS A 190 16.79 10.09 -13.01
C LYS A 190 16.77 8.99 -11.95
N TYR A 191 15.71 8.95 -11.16
CA TYR A 191 15.40 7.76 -10.37
C TYR A 191 15.27 6.54 -11.29
N PHE A 192 15.67 5.38 -10.78
CA PHE A 192 15.37 4.10 -11.43
C PHE A 192 13.86 3.96 -11.66
N ARG A 193 13.47 3.05 -12.55
CA ARG A 193 12.05 2.81 -12.84
C ARG A 193 11.34 2.24 -11.61
N HIS A 194 10.26 2.89 -11.18
CA HIS A 194 9.44 2.50 -10.03
C HIS A 194 7.97 2.87 -10.29
N ALA A 195 7.03 2.23 -9.58
CA ALA A 195 5.62 2.62 -9.63
C ALA A 195 5.40 3.95 -8.90
N THR A 196 4.40 4.71 -9.32
CA THR A 196 4.03 5.95 -8.64
C THR A 196 3.40 5.70 -7.27
N GLY A 197 3.65 6.59 -6.31
CA GLY A 197 3.24 6.42 -4.91
C GLY A 197 1.74 6.34 -4.65
N GLN A 198 0.88 6.88 -5.53
CA GLN A 198 -0.58 6.90 -5.29
C GLN A 198 -1.17 5.51 -5.10
N ILE A 199 -0.71 4.54 -5.90
CA ILE A 199 -1.11 3.14 -5.78
C ILE A 199 -0.08 2.23 -6.44
N TYR A 200 0.22 1.12 -5.77
CA TYR A 200 0.97 0.00 -6.32
C TYR A 200 0.64 -1.28 -5.56
N ALA A 201 0.92 -2.43 -6.18
CA ALA A 201 0.83 -3.73 -5.53
C ALA A 201 2.11 -4.54 -5.71
N ILE A 202 2.40 -5.37 -4.72
CA ILE A 202 3.50 -6.32 -4.76
C ILE A 202 2.97 -7.72 -4.41
N SER A 203 3.54 -8.74 -5.05
CA SER A 203 3.23 -10.14 -4.77
C SER A 203 3.71 -10.57 -3.38
N ARG A 204 3.15 -11.70 -2.92
CA ARG A 204 3.46 -12.29 -1.60
C ARG A 204 4.93 -12.40 -1.26
N ASP A 205 5.73 -12.89 -2.19
CA ASP A 205 7.17 -13.11 -2.02
C ASP A 205 7.96 -11.80 -1.88
N LEU A 206 7.58 -10.73 -2.57
CA LEU A 206 8.19 -9.42 -2.40
C LEU A 206 7.82 -8.79 -1.05
N ALA A 207 6.55 -8.92 -0.64
CA ALA A 207 6.12 -8.46 0.68
C ALA A 207 6.85 -9.23 1.81
N ALA A 208 7.01 -10.55 1.65
CA ALA A 208 7.78 -11.38 2.57
C ALA A 208 9.26 -10.97 2.60
N TYR A 209 9.88 -10.70 1.44
CA TYR A 209 11.24 -10.17 1.35
C TYR A 209 11.39 -8.86 2.13
N ILE A 210 10.44 -7.93 1.96
CA ILE A 210 10.46 -6.64 2.67
C ILE A 210 10.37 -6.86 4.18
N SER A 211 9.48 -7.74 4.63
CA SER A 211 9.32 -8.05 6.05
C SER A 211 10.59 -8.68 6.66
N MET A 212 11.17 -9.69 6.00
CA MET A 212 12.38 -10.37 6.47
C MET A 212 13.60 -9.45 6.53
N ASN A 213 13.72 -8.52 5.58
CA ASN A 213 14.88 -7.63 5.46
C ASN A 213 14.61 -6.22 6.01
N SER A 214 13.46 -6.01 6.65
CA SER A 214 12.97 -4.69 7.07
C SER A 214 14.07 -3.85 7.74
N GLY A 215 14.84 -4.43 8.65
CA GLY A 215 15.90 -3.73 9.40
C GLY A 215 17.02 -3.10 8.56
N ILE A 216 17.26 -3.57 7.33
CA ILE A 216 18.35 -3.09 6.46
C ILE A 216 17.87 -2.31 5.24
N LEU A 217 16.55 -2.26 5.00
CA LEU A 217 16.00 -1.55 3.86
C LEU A 217 16.14 -0.03 4.04
N HIS A 218 16.95 0.56 3.16
CA HIS A 218 17.23 1.99 3.17
C HIS A 218 16.00 2.81 2.79
N ARG A 219 15.86 4.03 3.33
CA ARG A 219 14.70 4.89 3.11
C ARG A 219 15.17 6.20 2.49
N TYR A 220 14.60 6.51 1.35
CA TYR A 220 14.75 7.78 0.65
C TYR A 220 13.61 8.74 1.04
N ALA A 221 13.76 10.01 0.68
CA ALA A 221 12.77 11.06 0.98
C ALA A 221 11.41 10.77 0.34
N ASN A 222 11.42 10.18 -0.87
CA ASN A 222 10.22 9.70 -1.54
C ASN A 222 9.94 8.23 -1.17
N GLU A 223 8.71 7.96 -0.76
CA GLU A 223 8.28 6.63 -0.32
C GLU A 223 8.23 5.62 -1.48
N ASP A 224 7.78 6.04 -2.66
CA ASP A 224 7.70 5.21 -3.85
C ASP A 224 9.07 4.89 -4.44
N VAL A 225 10.00 5.85 -4.39
CA VAL A 225 11.43 5.62 -4.65
C VAL A 225 12.00 4.63 -3.64
N SER A 226 11.69 4.78 -2.35
CA SER A 226 12.16 3.82 -1.32
C SER A 226 11.75 2.40 -1.68
N LEU A 227 10.46 2.16 -1.96
CA LEU A 227 9.97 0.86 -2.37
C LEU A 227 10.71 0.31 -3.60
N GLY A 228 10.81 1.10 -4.67
CA GLY A 228 11.49 0.63 -5.89
C GLY A 228 12.95 0.28 -5.65
N SER A 229 13.64 0.98 -4.73
CA SER A 229 15.04 0.68 -4.39
C SER A 229 15.20 -0.67 -3.69
N TRP A 230 14.18 -1.12 -2.95
CA TRP A 230 14.22 -2.42 -2.27
C TRP A 230 14.11 -3.58 -3.27
N LEU A 231 13.54 -3.31 -4.45
CA LEU A 231 13.20 -4.31 -5.44
C LEU A 231 14.15 -4.32 -6.65
N ILE A 232 14.88 -3.24 -6.91
CA ILE A 232 15.73 -3.11 -8.13
C ILE A 232 16.84 -4.15 -8.23
N GLY A 233 17.38 -4.61 -7.10
CA GLY A 233 18.43 -5.65 -7.07
C GLY A 233 17.89 -7.08 -7.16
N LEU A 234 16.57 -7.24 -7.28
CA LEU A 234 15.89 -8.53 -7.32
C LEU A 234 15.38 -8.83 -8.73
N GLU A 235 15.21 -10.12 -9.04
CA GLU A 235 14.58 -10.56 -10.29
C GLU A 235 13.06 -10.39 -10.22
N VAL A 236 12.59 -9.15 -10.46
CA VAL A 236 11.18 -8.72 -10.31
C VAL A 236 10.57 -8.37 -11.66
N GLU A 237 9.37 -8.88 -11.94
CA GLU A 237 8.55 -8.43 -13.06
C GLU A 237 7.93 -7.07 -12.73
N HIS A 238 8.45 -6.01 -13.36
CA HIS A 238 7.88 -4.66 -13.27
C HIS A 238 6.77 -4.50 -14.30
N VAL A 239 5.52 -4.54 -13.84
CA VAL A 239 4.34 -4.39 -14.69
C VAL A 239 3.91 -2.93 -14.71
N ASP A 240 3.99 -2.31 -15.90
CA ASP A 240 3.51 -0.94 -16.14
C ASP A 240 2.01 -0.94 -16.47
N GLU A 241 1.17 -0.82 -15.43
CA GLU A 241 -0.28 -0.82 -15.55
C GLU A 241 -0.82 0.62 -15.59
N ARG A 242 -1.06 1.13 -16.80
CA ARG A 242 -1.49 2.53 -17.03
C ARG A 242 -2.90 2.82 -16.54
N SER A 243 -3.74 1.80 -16.36
CA SER A 243 -5.07 1.98 -15.76
C SER A 243 -5.01 2.34 -14.27
N MET A 244 -3.85 2.20 -13.61
CA MET A 244 -3.64 2.58 -12.20
C MET A 244 -3.22 4.06 -12.02
N CYS A 245 -3.24 4.88 -13.08
CA CYS A 245 -2.87 6.30 -13.00
C CYS A 245 -3.62 7.19 -13.99
N CYS A 246 -4.93 6.94 -14.17
CA CYS A 246 -5.76 7.82 -14.97
C CYS A 246 -5.96 9.18 -14.29
N GLY A 247 -6.15 10.22 -15.10
CA GLY A 247 -6.63 11.50 -14.60
C GLY A 247 -8.07 11.38 -14.10
N THR A 248 -8.46 12.23 -13.15
CA THR A 248 -9.89 12.40 -12.81
C THR A 248 -10.67 12.99 -14.02
N PRO A 249 -12.02 13.15 -13.95
CA PRO A 249 -12.77 13.68 -15.09
C PRO A 249 -12.15 14.97 -15.67
N PRO A 250 -12.05 15.06 -17.01
CA PRO A 250 -12.73 14.22 -17.99
C PRO A 250 -12.01 12.92 -18.41
N ASP A 251 -10.75 12.68 -18.00
CA ASP A 251 -9.93 11.58 -18.54
C ASP A 251 -10.52 10.19 -18.23
N CYS A 252 -10.69 9.85 -16.94
CA CYS A 252 -11.26 8.57 -16.54
C CYS A 252 -12.70 8.37 -17.05
N GLU A 253 -13.47 9.45 -17.22
CA GLU A 253 -14.84 9.39 -17.72
C GLU A 253 -14.87 9.01 -19.21
N TRP A 254 -14.01 9.63 -20.03
CA TRP A 254 -13.89 9.28 -21.44
C TRP A 254 -13.37 7.85 -21.64
N LYS A 255 -12.40 7.44 -20.81
CA LYS A 255 -11.90 6.06 -20.82
C LYS A 255 -12.98 5.05 -20.45
N ALA A 256 -13.80 5.35 -19.43
CA ALA A 256 -14.94 4.53 -19.05
C ALA A 256 -15.97 4.40 -20.19
N LYS A 257 -16.34 5.51 -20.84
CA LYS A 257 -17.25 5.50 -22.02
C LYS A 257 -16.70 4.68 -23.18
N GLY A 258 -15.37 4.62 -23.33
CA GLY A 258 -14.68 3.79 -24.32
C GLY A 258 -14.45 2.34 -23.91
N GLY A 259 -15.00 1.87 -22.79
CA GLY A 259 -14.83 0.50 -22.29
C GLY A 259 -13.48 0.21 -21.62
N ASN A 260 -12.62 1.23 -21.46
CA ASN A 260 -11.31 1.12 -20.85
C ASN A 260 -11.32 1.68 -19.42
N LEU A 261 -12.19 1.13 -18.58
CA LEU A 261 -12.35 1.61 -17.21
C LEU A 261 -11.02 1.55 -16.44
N CYS A 262 -10.71 2.63 -15.71
CA CYS A 262 -9.46 2.73 -14.97
C CYS A 262 -9.52 1.93 -13.66
N VAL A 263 -8.38 1.39 -13.24
CA VAL A 263 -8.22 0.82 -11.89
C VAL A 263 -8.22 1.94 -10.85
N ALA A 264 -7.44 3.00 -11.09
CA ALA A 264 -7.35 4.13 -10.18
C ALA A 264 -7.31 5.46 -10.93
N SER A 265 -7.88 6.49 -10.29
CA SER A 265 -7.96 7.85 -10.84
C SER A 265 -7.53 8.90 -9.81
N PHE A 266 -6.65 9.82 -10.22
CA PHE A 266 -6.17 10.93 -9.39
C PHE A 266 -5.60 12.07 -10.26
N ASP A 267 -5.33 13.23 -9.65
CA ASP A 267 -4.78 14.40 -10.34
C ASP A 267 -3.28 14.54 -10.06
N TRP A 268 -2.48 14.64 -11.13
CA TRP A 268 -1.03 14.84 -11.01
C TRP A 268 -0.66 16.15 -10.30
N SER A 269 -1.49 17.20 -10.45
CA SER A 269 -1.24 18.53 -9.89
C SER A 269 -1.16 18.58 -8.36
N CYS A 270 -1.86 17.66 -7.68
CA CYS A 270 -1.84 17.54 -6.23
C CYS A 270 -1.38 16.15 -5.76
N SER A 271 -0.95 15.29 -6.68
CA SER A 271 -0.47 13.94 -6.39
C SER A 271 -1.52 13.06 -5.70
N GLY A 272 -2.79 13.24 -6.05
CA GLY A 272 -4.00 12.66 -5.46
C GLY A 272 -5.23 13.30 -6.11
N VAL A 273 -6.46 12.98 -5.70
CA VAL A 273 -7.67 13.72 -6.13
C VAL A 273 -7.63 15.09 -5.44
N CYS A 274 -7.57 16.17 -6.21
CA CYS A 274 -7.50 17.50 -5.60
C CYS A 274 -8.82 17.81 -4.89
N ASN A 275 -8.78 18.41 -3.70
CA ASN A 275 -9.94 18.62 -2.83
C ASN A 275 -10.76 17.31 -2.67
N SER A 276 -10.07 16.22 -2.32
CA SER A 276 -10.64 14.87 -2.29
C SER A 276 -11.85 14.71 -1.37
N VAL A 277 -11.99 15.52 -0.32
CA VAL A 277 -13.16 15.49 0.56
C VAL A 277 -14.43 15.82 -0.23
N GLU A 278 -14.37 16.85 -1.07
CA GLU A 278 -15.51 17.32 -1.86
C GLU A 278 -15.62 16.58 -3.20
N ARG A 279 -14.49 16.32 -3.87
CA ARG A 279 -14.47 15.80 -5.25
C ARG A 279 -14.59 14.29 -5.37
N MET A 280 -14.28 13.51 -4.32
CA MET A 280 -14.28 12.04 -4.42
C MET A 280 -15.63 11.48 -4.89
N LYS A 281 -16.76 12.04 -4.41
CA LYS A 281 -18.11 11.63 -4.84
C LYS A 281 -18.34 11.85 -6.33
N HIS A 282 -17.94 13.02 -6.85
CA HIS A 282 -18.07 13.32 -8.27
C HIS A 282 -17.19 12.41 -9.12
N VAL A 283 -15.92 12.23 -8.74
CA VAL A 283 -15.00 11.31 -9.43
C VAL A 283 -15.56 9.89 -9.41
N HIS A 284 -16.06 9.41 -8.27
CA HIS A 284 -16.65 8.09 -8.16
C HIS A 284 -17.91 7.91 -9.01
N HIS A 285 -18.76 8.93 -9.10
CA HIS A 285 -19.94 8.87 -9.97
C HIS A 285 -19.57 8.82 -11.46
N SER A 286 -18.57 9.59 -11.89
CA SER A 286 -18.17 9.68 -13.30
C SER A 286 -17.26 8.53 -13.76
N CYS A 287 -16.47 7.96 -12.85
CA CYS A 287 -15.40 7.00 -13.18
C CYS A 287 -15.50 5.69 -12.42
N GLY A 288 -16.52 5.53 -11.58
CA GLY A 288 -16.77 4.32 -10.82
C GLY A 288 -17.19 3.15 -11.70
N GLU A 289 -16.74 1.98 -11.33
CA GLU A 289 -17.35 0.73 -11.78
C GLU A 289 -18.78 0.57 -11.21
N ALA A 290 -19.57 -0.30 -11.81
CA ALA A 290 -20.88 -0.64 -11.26
C ALA A 290 -20.74 -1.33 -9.89
N ASP A 291 -21.67 -1.07 -8.96
CA ASP A 291 -21.66 -1.64 -7.59
C ASP A 291 -21.49 -3.17 -7.54
N ALA A 292 -21.97 -3.88 -8.58
CA ALA A 292 -21.89 -5.33 -8.70
C ALA A 292 -20.53 -5.84 -9.20
N ALA A 293 -19.65 -4.99 -9.72
CA ALA A 293 -18.42 -5.39 -10.42
C ALA A 293 -17.52 -6.29 -9.57
N VAL A 294 -17.17 -5.86 -8.35
CA VAL A 294 -16.36 -6.67 -7.43
C VAL A 294 -17.05 -7.97 -6.99
N TRP A 295 -18.38 -8.00 -6.98
CA TRP A 295 -19.16 -9.17 -6.57
C TRP A 295 -19.32 -10.21 -7.69
N ASN A 296 -19.32 -9.76 -8.94
CA ASN A 296 -19.45 -10.61 -10.12
C ASN A 296 -18.16 -11.31 -10.54
N LEU A 297 -17.01 -10.89 -10.00
CA LEU A 297 -15.75 -11.60 -10.22
C LEU A 297 -15.81 -13.02 -9.64
N ALA A 298 -15.21 -13.99 -10.34
CA ALA A 298 -14.97 -15.32 -9.77
C ALA A 298 -14.24 -15.18 -8.43
N ASN A 299 -14.54 -16.07 -7.47
CA ASN A 299 -13.89 -15.99 -6.16
C ASN A 299 -12.40 -16.34 -6.32
N PRO A 300 -11.48 -15.37 -6.16
CA PRO A 300 -10.07 -15.64 -6.42
C PRO A 300 -9.47 -16.65 -5.43
N LEU A 301 -10.11 -16.88 -4.28
CA LEU A 301 -9.68 -17.89 -3.31
C LEU A 301 -10.08 -19.32 -3.69
N LEU A 302 -11.09 -19.49 -4.56
CA LEU A 302 -11.59 -20.80 -4.99
C LEU A 302 -11.04 -21.25 -6.34
N ASP A 303 -10.45 -20.33 -7.11
CA ASP A 303 -9.72 -20.67 -8.35
C ASP A 303 -8.38 -21.33 -8.02
N ILE A 304 -8.48 -22.60 -7.66
CA ILE A 304 -7.41 -23.58 -7.63
C ILE A 304 -7.84 -24.65 -8.65
N TYR A 305 -7.22 -24.64 -9.84
CA TYR A 305 -7.39 -25.54 -11.02
C TYR A 305 -8.45 -25.18 -12.08
N PRO A 306 -8.08 -25.21 -13.38
CA PRO A 306 -8.65 -26.16 -14.34
C PRO A 306 -8.07 -27.56 -14.16
#